data_AF-A0A2H6LC62-F1
#
_entry.id   AF-A0A2H6LC62-F1
#
_cell.length_a   1.000
_cell.length_b   1.000
_cell.length_c   1.000
_cell.angle_alpha   90.00
_cell.angle_beta   90.00
_cell.angle_gamma   90.00
#
_symmetry.space_group_name_H-M   'P 1'
#
loop_
_entity.id
_entity.type
_entity.pdbx_description
1 polymer ?
#
loop_
_entity_poly.entity_id
_entity_poly.type
_entity_poly.pdbx_seq_one_letter_code
_entity_poly.pdbx_strand_id
1 'polypeptide(L)'
;MSRINGFVGRRNFIKLAGIGSVAVGASATGSIIWQGEKAIAQQPSKPEPKPQIVDPQEALKTLMDGNKRFIEDKRMNPNQSKLRLQEISAGQYPFAAILGCGDSRVPAEIVFDQGFGDLFIVRVAGNIVSPEGIGSLEFATAVLGAPLIVVLGHTKCGAVSAAVKGDPLPGRIGAFVEEIKPAVEMVRNKPGNLEDNSVISNVQYQVKRLEESSTILRSLIKEKKLRIAGGRYEIATGKVTLVA
;
A
#
# COMPACT_ATOMS: atom_id res chain seq x y z
N MET A 1 24.46 -10.97 -33.33
CA MET A 1 23.29 -11.88 -33.40
C MET A 1 22.88 -12.18 -31.96
N SER A 2 21.70 -11.95 -31.42
CA SER A 2 20.36 -11.70 -31.97
C SER A 2 19.62 -10.74 -31.03
N ARG A 3 18.91 -9.75 -31.59
CA ARG A 3 17.89 -8.96 -30.89
C ARG A 3 16.62 -9.81 -30.84
N ILE A 4 15.93 -9.86 -29.70
CA ILE A 4 14.50 -10.20 -29.69
C ILE A 4 13.77 -9.15 -28.85
N ASN A 5 13.13 -8.23 -29.57
CA ASN A 5 12.01 -7.44 -29.10
C ASN A 5 10.83 -8.37 -28.82
N GLY A 6 10.15 -8.19 -27.68
CA GLY A 6 8.92 -8.89 -27.35
C GLY A 6 7.97 -7.97 -26.61
N PHE A 7 7.36 -7.04 -27.35
CA PHE A 7 6.27 -6.20 -26.89
C PHE A 7 5.05 -7.10 -26.59
N VAL A 8 4.77 -7.36 -25.31
CA VAL A 8 3.56 -8.11 -24.92
C VAL A 8 2.42 -7.11 -24.83
N GLY A 9 1.61 -7.09 -25.90
CA GLY A 9 0.39 -6.29 -25.97
C GLY A 9 -0.67 -6.75 -24.97
N ARG A 10 -1.50 -5.79 -24.55
CA ARG A 10 -2.63 -5.83 -23.59
C ARG A 10 -3.65 -6.98 -23.72
N ARG A 11 -3.54 -7.88 -24.70
CA ARG A 11 -4.58 -8.86 -25.05
C ARG A 11 -4.45 -10.25 -24.43
N ASN A 12 -3.34 -10.58 -23.76
CA ASN A 12 -3.12 -11.95 -23.25
C ASN A 12 -3.28 -12.14 -21.73
N PHE A 13 -3.77 -11.14 -20.98
CA PHE A 13 -3.83 -11.22 -19.51
C PHE A 13 -5.17 -11.71 -18.92
N ILE A 14 -6.16 -12.07 -19.76
CA ILE A 14 -7.50 -12.51 -19.29
C ILE A 14 -7.77 -13.95 -19.71
N LYS A 15 -7.20 -14.93 -18.99
CA LYS A 15 -7.65 -16.36 -19.04
C LYS A 15 -7.43 -17.11 -17.73
N LEU A 16 -7.48 -16.45 -16.57
CA LEU A 16 -7.39 -17.14 -15.28
C LEU A 16 -8.51 -16.75 -14.32
N ALA A 17 -9.74 -17.16 -14.65
CA ALA A 17 -10.83 -17.31 -13.68
C ALA A 17 -11.97 -18.12 -14.32
N GLY A 18 -12.05 -19.41 -14.01
CA GLY A 18 -13.18 -20.24 -14.40
C GLY A 18 -12.81 -21.71 -14.55
N ILE A 19 -13.19 -22.52 -13.57
CA ILE A 19 -13.77 -23.88 -13.63
C ILE A 19 -13.48 -24.55 -12.28
N GLY A 20 -14.55 -24.85 -11.54
CA GLY A 20 -14.50 -25.54 -10.27
C GLY A 20 -15.89 -26.02 -9.88
N SER A 21 -16.48 -26.88 -10.70
CA SER A 21 -17.71 -27.62 -10.37
C SER A 21 -17.40 -29.12 -10.37
N VAL A 22 -17.24 -29.70 -9.18
CA VAL A 22 -17.32 -31.14 -8.96
C VAL A 22 -18.61 -31.40 -8.20
N ALA A 23 -19.53 -32.09 -8.85
CA ALA A 23 -20.77 -32.60 -8.27
C ALA A 23 -20.49 -33.95 -7.59
N VAL A 24 -21.00 -34.14 -6.36
CA VAL A 24 -21.11 -35.45 -5.72
C VAL A 24 -22.53 -35.59 -5.16
N GLY A 25 -23.17 -36.72 -5.50
CA GLY A 25 -24.58 -37.00 -5.20
C GLY A 25 -24.84 -37.77 -3.90
N ALA A 26 -25.96 -37.38 -3.27
CA ALA A 26 -26.95 -38.09 -2.45
C ALA A 26 -26.57 -39.18 -1.42
N SER A 27 -27.00 -39.02 -0.15
CA SER A 27 -28.18 -39.70 0.43
C SER A 27 -28.49 -39.27 1.88
N ALA A 28 -29.73 -39.49 2.31
CA ALA A 28 -30.49 -38.78 3.33
C ALA A 28 -30.16 -39.07 4.81
N THR A 29 -30.33 -38.06 5.67
CA THR A 29 -31.21 -38.01 6.87
C THR A 29 -30.78 -36.85 7.77
N GLY A 30 -31.71 -35.99 8.17
CA GLY A 30 -31.43 -34.96 9.17
C GLY A 30 -32.07 -33.61 8.85
N SER A 31 -33.37 -33.50 9.10
CA SER A 31 -34.08 -32.22 9.11
C SER A 31 -33.58 -31.36 10.28
N ILE A 32 -32.63 -30.45 10.01
CA ILE A 32 -32.46 -29.25 10.83
C ILE A 32 -32.90 -28.09 9.93
N ILE A 33 -33.97 -27.43 10.37
CA ILE A 33 -34.56 -26.26 9.74
C ILE A 33 -33.53 -25.14 9.83
N TRP A 34 -32.67 -25.06 8.82
CA TRP A 34 -31.95 -23.84 8.47
C TRP A 34 -32.96 -23.03 7.65
N GLN A 35 -33.70 -22.12 8.29
CA GLN A 35 -34.25 -20.98 7.58
C GLN A 35 -33.06 -20.12 7.16
N GLY A 36 -32.36 -20.56 6.11
CA GLY A 36 -31.51 -19.67 5.36
C GLY A 36 -32.42 -18.59 4.83
N GLU A 37 -32.29 -17.36 5.33
CA GLU A 37 -32.66 -16.20 4.55
C GLU A 37 -32.10 -16.46 3.16
N LYS A 38 -32.97 -16.57 2.16
CA LYS A 38 -32.53 -16.56 0.78
C LYS A 38 -31.83 -15.23 0.64
N ALA A 39 -30.49 -15.25 0.70
CA ALA A 39 -29.68 -14.16 0.22
C ALA A 39 -30.17 -13.93 -1.20
N ILE A 40 -30.97 -12.88 -1.37
CA ILE A 40 -31.29 -12.37 -2.68
C ILE A 40 -29.92 -11.97 -3.21
N ALA A 41 -29.33 -12.83 -4.04
CA ALA A 41 -28.18 -12.48 -4.82
C ALA A 41 -28.65 -11.30 -5.67
N GLN A 42 -28.38 -10.09 -5.18
CA GLN A 42 -28.42 -8.90 -6.01
C GLN A 42 -27.57 -9.26 -7.22
N GLN A 43 -28.14 -9.07 -8.41
CA GLN A 43 -27.44 -9.30 -9.66
C GLN A 43 -26.03 -8.72 -9.55
N PRO A 44 -25.00 -9.39 -10.09
CA PRO A 44 -23.65 -8.86 -10.06
C PRO A 44 -23.71 -7.40 -10.54
N SER A 45 -23.31 -6.50 -9.65
CA SER A 45 -23.32 -5.07 -9.94
C SER A 45 -22.62 -4.86 -11.27
N LYS A 46 -23.27 -4.12 -12.18
CA LYS A 46 -22.60 -3.69 -13.41
C LYS A 46 -21.26 -3.08 -12.97
N PRO A 47 -20.13 -3.45 -13.60
CA PRO A 47 -18.84 -2.92 -13.20
C PRO A 47 -18.92 -1.40 -13.21
N GLU A 48 -18.74 -0.79 -12.04
CA GLU A 48 -18.75 0.66 -11.93
C GLU A 48 -17.68 1.23 -12.86
N PRO A 49 -18.00 2.30 -13.61
CA PRO A 49 -16.99 3.00 -14.39
C PRO A 49 -15.81 3.34 -13.48
N LYS A 50 -14.57 3.18 -13.99
CA LYS A 50 -13.39 3.65 -13.26
C LYS A 50 -13.64 5.10 -12.82
N PRO A 51 -13.57 5.44 -11.52
CA PRO A 51 -13.68 6.80 -11.05
C PRO A 51 -12.70 7.71 -11.80
N GLN A 52 -13.05 8.97 -11.98
CA GLN A 52 -12.10 9.94 -12.53
C GLN A 52 -10.85 9.98 -11.63
N ILE A 53 -9.68 10.06 -12.26
CA ILE A 53 -8.39 10.11 -11.56
C ILE A 53 -8.41 11.33 -10.63
N VAL A 54 -8.35 11.07 -9.33
CA VAL A 54 -8.26 12.12 -8.29
C VAL A 54 -6.93 12.86 -8.49
N ASP A 55 -6.91 14.17 -8.33
CA ASP A 55 -5.68 14.94 -8.37
C ASP A 55 -4.72 14.44 -7.27
N PRO A 56 -3.43 14.13 -7.55
CA PRO A 56 -2.49 13.66 -6.53
C PRO A 56 -2.41 14.55 -5.28
N GLN A 57 -2.62 15.87 -5.43
CA GLN A 57 -2.64 16.80 -4.31
C GLN A 57 -3.92 16.69 -3.46
N GLU A 58 -5.06 16.44 -4.09
CA GLU A 58 -6.32 16.14 -3.40
C GLU A 58 -6.25 14.80 -2.66
N ALA A 59 -5.70 13.76 -3.30
CA ALA A 59 -5.45 12.46 -2.66
C ALA A 59 -4.59 12.60 -1.39
N LEU A 60 -3.52 13.40 -1.46
CA LEU A 60 -2.66 13.66 -0.30
C LEU A 60 -3.39 14.43 0.79
N LYS A 61 -4.20 15.42 0.41
CA LYS A 61 -5.03 16.17 1.34
C LYS A 61 -6.03 15.26 2.07
N THR A 62 -6.69 14.35 1.36
CA THR A 62 -7.62 13.37 1.94
C THR A 62 -6.95 12.50 3.00
N LEU A 63 -5.73 12.01 2.72
CA LEU A 63 -4.95 11.27 3.73
C LEU A 63 -4.66 12.13 4.96
N MET A 64 -4.13 13.35 4.77
CA MET A 64 -3.75 14.22 5.88
C MET A 64 -4.97 14.67 6.72
N ASP A 65 -6.11 14.93 6.09
CA ASP A 65 -7.36 15.22 6.78
C ASP A 65 -7.85 14.01 7.59
N GLY A 66 -7.68 12.80 7.05
CA GLY A 66 -7.95 11.56 7.76
C GLY A 66 -7.04 11.33 8.96
N ASN A 67 -5.74 11.59 8.82
CA ASN A 67 -4.82 11.55 9.96
C ASN A 67 -5.16 12.61 11.01
N LYS A 68 -5.59 13.81 10.59
CA LYS A 68 -6.09 14.83 11.49
C LYS A 68 -7.31 14.34 12.30
N ARG A 69 -8.26 13.64 11.66
CA ARG A 69 -9.40 13.04 12.38
C ARG A 69 -8.96 11.95 13.35
N PHE A 70 -7.95 11.14 12.98
CA PHE A 70 -7.38 10.13 13.85
C PHE A 70 -6.76 10.74 15.13
N ILE A 71 -5.93 11.77 15.00
CA ILE A 71 -5.28 12.42 16.17
C ILE A 71 -6.26 13.20 17.06
N GLU A 72 -7.36 13.69 16.50
CA GLU A 72 -8.40 14.45 17.23
C GLU A 72 -9.48 13.54 17.83
N ASP A 73 -9.39 12.22 17.67
CA ASP A 73 -10.41 11.24 18.05
C ASP A 73 -11.80 11.52 17.43
N LYS A 74 -11.80 11.96 16.17
CA LYS A 74 -13.01 12.29 15.38
C LYS A 74 -13.10 11.47 14.11
N ARG A 75 -12.66 10.21 14.19
CA ARG A 75 -12.70 9.28 13.05
C ARG A 75 -14.12 9.11 12.52
N MET A 76 -14.24 9.11 11.20
CA MET A 76 -15.51 8.81 10.54
C MET A 76 -15.67 7.32 10.24
N ASN A 77 -14.56 6.58 10.18
CA ASN A 77 -14.52 5.18 9.73
C ASN A 77 -15.22 5.00 8.37
N PRO A 78 -14.86 5.79 7.34
CA PRO A 78 -15.54 5.76 6.05
C PRO A 78 -15.35 4.40 5.39
N ASN A 79 -16.30 3.98 4.55
CA ASN A 79 -16.15 2.83 3.67
C ASN A 79 -15.89 1.48 4.38
N GLN A 80 -16.32 1.32 5.64
CA GLN A 80 -16.15 0.08 6.42
C GLN A 80 -17.42 -0.79 6.51
N SER A 81 -18.48 -0.44 5.78
CA SER A 81 -19.74 -1.20 5.81
C SER A 81 -19.67 -2.48 4.96
N LYS A 82 -20.50 -3.47 5.31
CA LYS A 82 -20.66 -4.70 4.51
C LYS A 82 -21.18 -4.38 3.10
N LEU A 83 -22.04 -3.38 2.97
CA LEU A 83 -22.54 -2.91 1.67
C LEU A 83 -21.40 -2.41 0.79
N ARG A 84 -20.51 -1.58 1.35
CA ARG A 84 -19.34 -1.08 0.62
C ARG A 84 -18.46 -2.22 0.10
N LEU A 85 -18.22 -3.25 0.93
CA LEU A 85 -17.47 -4.43 0.53
C LEU A 85 -18.14 -5.17 -0.65
N GLN A 86 -19.47 -5.24 -0.67
CA GLN A 86 -20.22 -5.85 -1.77
C GLN A 86 -20.11 -5.02 -3.06
N GLU A 87 -20.20 -3.69 -2.97
CA GLU A 87 -20.04 -2.77 -4.11
C GLU A 87 -18.69 -2.96 -4.83
N ILE A 88 -17.60 -3.03 -4.06
CA ILE A 88 -16.24 -3.14 -4.61
C ILE A 88 -15.81 -4.59 -4.91
N SER A 89 -16.69 -5.57 -4.72
CA SER A 89 -16.34 -6.99 -4.95
C SER A 89 -15.98 -7.31 -6.41
N ALA A 90 -16.49 -6.51 -7.35
CA ALA A 90 -16.21 -6.64 -8.78
C ALA A 90 -14.93 -5.88 -9.22
N GLY A 91 -14.39 -4.98 -8.39
CA GLY A 91 -13.21 -4.17 -8.73
C GLY A 91 -12.88 -3.10 -7.69
N GLN A 92 -11.62 -2.65 -7.69
CA GLN A 92 -11.10 -1.64 -6.77
C GLN A 92 -10.42 -0.49 -7.52
N TYR A 93 -10.54 0.71 -6.96
CA TYR A 93 -9.98 1.95 -7.49
C TYR A 93 -9.44 2.83 -6.35
N PRO A 94 -8.36 2.41 -5.69
CA PRO A 94 -7.78 3.14 -4.57
C PRO A 94 -7.28 4.51 -5.03
N PHE A 95 -7.54 5.55 -4.22
CA PHE A 95 -7.08 6.91 -4.52
C PHE A 95 -5.64 7.15 -4.08
N ALA A 96 -5.05 6.24 -3.30
CA ALA A 96 -3.64 6.28 -2.93
C ALA A 96 -3.08 4.88 -2.70
N ALA A 97 -1.78 4.73 -2.91
CA ALA A 97 -1.01 3.56 -2.51
C ALA A 97 -0.05 3.92 -1.37
N ILE A 98 0.15 3.02 -0.41
CA ILE A 98 1.04 3.22 0.73
C ILE A 98 2.14 2.16 0.71
N LEU A 99 3.41 2.58 0.73
CA LEU A 99 4.53 1.73 1.10
C LEU A 99 4.84 1.96 2.59
N GLY A 100 4.36 1.05 3.44
CA GLY A 100 4.46 1.16 4.89
C GLY A 100 5.38 0.11 5.52
N CYS A 101 5.64 0.27 6.81
CA CYS A 101 6.35 -0.74 7.59
C CYS A 101 5.45 -1.93 7.92
N GLY A 102 6.04 -3.13 8.05
CA GLY A 102 5.38 -4.32 8.61
C GLY A 102 5.01 -4.21 10.10
N ASP A 103 5.35 -3.10 10.76
CA ASP A 103 5.06 -2.85 12.18
C ASP A 103 3.55 -2.82 12.47
N SER A 104 3.11 -3.65 13.41
CA SER A 104 1.68 -3.82 13.75
C SER A 104 1.00 -2.56 14.31
N ARG A 105 1.78 -1.56 14.75
CA ARG A 105 1.28 -0.29 15.28
C ARG A 105 1.02 0.76 14.20
N VAL A 106 1.29 0.43 12.94
CA VAL A 106 1.14 1.35 11.79
C VAL A 106 0.14 0.82 10.74
N PRO A 107 -1.11 0.50 11.11
CA PRO A 107 -2.16 0.19 10.14
C PRO A 107 -2.59 1.47 9.39
N ALA A 108 -2.20 1.60 8.12
CA ALA A 108 -2.36 2.83 7.35
C ALA A 108 -3.83 3.26 7.20
N GLU A 109 -4.74 2.30 7.02
CA GLU A 109 -6.18 2.52 6.90
C GLU A 109 -6.74 3.16 8.17
N ILE A 110 -6.26 2.75 9.35
CA ILE A 110 -6.70 3.34 10.62
C ILE A 110 -6.03 4.70 10.85
N VAL A 111 -4.72 4.79 10.61
CA VAL A 111 -3.93 6.02 10.81
C VAL A 111 -4.42 7.17 9.92
N PHE A 112 -4.92 6.86 8.73
CA PHE A 112 -5.48 7.84 7.80
C PHE A 112 -7.01 7.84 7.76
N ASP A 113 -7.70 7.14 8.67
CA ASP A 113 -9.17 7.08 8.73
C ASP A 113 -9.83 6.78 7.36
N GLN A 114 -9.47 5.64 6.78
CA GLN A 114 -9.94 5.12 5.49
C GLN A 114 -10.59 3.74 5.66
N GLY A 115 -11.21 3.21 4.60
CA GLY A 115 -11.88 1.92 4.59
C GLY A 115 -11.61 1.08 3.34
N PHE A 116 -12.58 0.22 3.03
CA PHE A 116 -12.45 -0.75 1.96
C PHE A 116 -12.36 -0.09 0.58
N GLY A 117 -11.33 -0.46 -0.18
CA GLY A 117 -11.11 -0.01 -1.56
C GLY A 117 -10.45 1.37 -1.68
N ASP A 118 -10.20 2.06 -0.56
CA ASP A 118 -9.65 3.42 -0.54
C ASP A 118 -8.14 3.44 -0.79
N LEU A 119 -7.40 2.50 -0.18
CA LEU A 119 -5.94 2.43 -0.22
C LEU A 119 -5.44 1.12 -0.82
N PHE A 120 -4.36 1.19 -1.58
CA PHE A 120 -3.55 0.02 -1.95
C PHE A 120 -2.34 -0.08 -1.03
N ILE A 121 -2.21 -1.16 -0.26
CA ILE A 121 -1.20 -1.24 0.80
C ILE A 121 -0.10 -2.25 0.47
N VAL A 122 1.15 -1.79 0.47
CA VAL A 122 2.36 -2.61 0.46
C VAL A 122 3.06 -2.42 1.79
N ARG A 123 3.32 -3.51 2.53
CA ARG A 123 4.00 -3.45 3.83
C ARG A 123 5.17 -4.41 3.89
N VAL A 124 6.31 -3.89 4.31
CA VAL A 124 7.56 -4.64 4.51
C VAL A 124 8.34 -4.03 5.67
N ALA A 125 9.11 -4.83 6.40
CA ALA A 125 9.92 -4.30 7.51
C ALA A 125 10.81 -3.14 7.03
N GLY A 126 10.74 -2.00 7.73
CA GLY A 126 11.50 -0.80 7.39
C GLY A 126 11.02 -0.03 6.16
N ASN A 127 9.82 -0.31 5.64
CA ASN A 127 9.20 0.39 4.50
C ASN A 127 10.15 0.50 3.29
N ILE A 128 10.97 -0.54 3.08
CA ILE A 128 11.99 -0.58 2.04
C ILE A 128 11.38 -0.75 0.65
N VAL A 129 12.06 -0.22 -0.35
CA VAL A 129 11.75 -0.53 -1.75
C VAL A 129 12.35 -1.89 -2.09
N SER A 130 11.50 -2.85 -2.47
CA SER A 130 11.91 -4.16 -3.02
C SER A 130 11.36 -4.34 -4.45
N PRO A 131 11.87 -5.31 -5.23
CA PRO A 131 11.34 -5.60 -6.56
C PRO A 131 9.83 -5.88 -6.57
N GLU A 132 9.34 -6.69 -5.63
CA GLU A 132 7.92 -7.01 -5.47
C GLU A 132 7.11 -5.79 -5.01
N GLY A 133 7.72 -4.94 -4.17
CA GLY A 133 7.13 -3.67 -3.77
C GLY A 133 6.94 -2.71 -4.94
N ILE A 134 7.96 -2.57 -5.80
CA ILE A 134 7.87 -1.76 -7.03
C ILE A 134 6.77 -2.30 -7.94
N GLY A 135 6.77 -3.60 -8.24
CA GLY A 135 5.75 -4.20 -9.11
C GLY A 135 4.33 -4.03 -8.58
N SER A 136 4.16 -4.11 -7.25
CA SER A 136 2.87 -3.86 -6.59
C SER A 136 2.41 -2.41 -6.72
N LEU A 137 3.33 -1.45 -6.58
CA LEU A 137 3.05 -0.02 -6.74
C LEU A 137 2.83 0.37 -8.21
N GLU A 138 3.52 -0.27 -9.15
CA GLU A 138 3.24 -0.13 -10.59
C GLU A 138 1.83 -0.62 -10.93
N PHE A 139 1.39 -1.73 -10.33
CA PHE A 139 0.01 -2.21 -10.49
C PHE A 139 -1.01 -1.21 -9.92
N ALA A 140 -0.79 -0.74 -8.68
CA ALA A 140 -1.67 0.24 -8.05
C ALA A 140 -1.82 1.52 -8.87
N THR A 141 -0.73 2.00 -9.47
CA THR A 141 -0.72 3.25 -10.23
C THR A 141 -1.16 3.04 -11.68
N ALA A 142 -0.48 2.20 -12.45
CA ALA A 142 -0.71 2.06 -13.89
C ALA A 142 -1.95 1.21 -14.25
N VAL A 143 -2.37 0.29 -13.38
CA VAL A 143 -3.54 -0.59 -13.64
C VAL A 143 -4.78 -0.10 -12.91
N LEU A 144 -4.67 0.18 -11.61
CA LEU A 144 -5.80 0.62 -10.79
C LEU A 144 -6.03 2.14 -10.84
N GLY A 145 -5.01 2.92 -11.20
CA GLY A 145 -5.13 4.36 -11.41
C GLY A 145 -4.85 5.21 -10.18
N ALA A 146 -4.20 4.67 -9.13
CA ALA A 146 -3.86 5.44 -7.94
C ALA A 146 -2.92 6.61 -8.29
N PRO A 147 -3.32 7.87 -8.06
CA PRO A 147 -2.53 9.07 -8.40
C PRO A 147 -1.44 9.42 -7.39
N LEU A 148 -1.40 8.74 -6.24
CA LEU A 148 -0.50 9.05 -5.14
C LEU A 148 0.14 7.78 -4.59
N ILE A 149 1.45 7.83 -4.35
CA ILE A 149 2.17 6.89 -3.47
C ILE A 149 2.63 7.67 -2.24
N VAL A 150 2.43 7.12 -1.04
CA VAL A 150 3.06 7.60 0.19
C VAL A 150 3.99 6.53 0.75
N VAL A 151 5.27 6.88 0.90
CA VAL A 151 6.21 6.09 1.69
C VAL A 151 6.07 6.49 3.15
N LEU A 152 5.56 5.59 3.99
CA LEU A 152 5.25 5.87 5.39
C LEU A 152 6.23 5.16 6.32
N GLY A 153 7.20 5.91 6.83
CA GLY A 153 8.06 5.50 7.93
C GLY A 153 7.45 5.85 9.28
N HIS A 154 8.06 5.38 10.37
CA HIS A 154 7.56 5.66 11.71
C HIS A 154 8.67 5.70 12.77
N THR A 155 8.40 6.38 13.88
CA THR A 155 9.28 6.40 15.05
C THR A 155 9.41 5.02 15.67
N LYS A 156 10.55 4.75 16.32
CA LYS A 156 10.85 3.46 16.98
C LYS A 156 10.72 2.26 16.03
N CYS A 157 11.23 2.40 14.80
CA CYS A 157 11.21 1.36 13.78
C CYS A 157 12.34 0.34 13.99
N GLY A 158 12.00 -0.90 14.35
CA GLY A 158 13.00 -1.93 14.67
C GLY A 158 13.97 -2.25 13.53
N ALA A 159 13.54 -2.15 12.26
CA ALA A 159 14.43 -2.35 11.11
C ALA A 159 15.46 -1.22 10.98
N VAL A 160 15.05 0.03 11.22
CA VAL A 160 15.95 1.19 11.25
C VAL A 160 16.89 1.08 12.46
N SER A 161 16.37 0.73 13.65
CA SER A 161 17.20 0.51 14.84
C SER A 161 18.26 -0.56 14.59
N ALA A 162 17.91 -1.67 13.91
CA ALA A 162 18.86 -2.71 13.54
C ALA A 162 19.93 -2.22 12.56
N ALA A 163 19.55 -1.42 11.56
CA ALA A 163 20.49 -0.80 10.62
C ALA A 163 21.46 0.18 11.31
N VAL A 164 20.97 0.95 12.29
CA VAL A 164 21.78 1.87 13.09
C VAL A 164 22.76 1.12 13.98
N LYS A 165 22.32 0.04 14.65
CA LYS A 165 23.18 -0.78 15.52
C LYS A 165 24.28 -1.50 14.74
N GLY A 166 23.92 -2.12 13.61
CA GLY A 166 24.88 -2.83 12.76
C GLY A 166 25.34 -4.19 13.30
N ASP A 167 24.69 -4.73 14.34
CA ASP A 167 24.99 -6.05 14.89
C ASP A 167 24.67 -7.19 13.88
N PRO A 168 25.33 -8.36 13.98
CA PRO A 168 24.96 -9.53 13.18
C PRO A 168 23.49 -9.94 13.37
N LEU A 169 22.79 -10.21 12.26
CA LEU A 169 21.37 -10.55 12.26
C LEU A 169 21.14 -11.97 11.75
N PRO A 170 20.20 -12.73 12.34
CA PRO A 170 19.92 -14.10 11.91
C PRO A 170 19.10 -14.16 10.61
N GLY A 171 19.24 -15.27 9.89
CA GLY A 171 18.35 -15.65 8.79
C GLY A 171 18.35 -14.68 7.61
N ARG A 172 17.19 -14.11 7.29
CA ARG A 172 16.98 -13.17 6.17
C ARG A 172 16.70 -11.73 6.63
N ILE A 173 16.77 -11.45 7.93
CA ILE A 173 16.54 -10.10 8.49
C ILE A 173 17.51 -9.09 7.87
N GLY A 174 18.76 -9.51 7.64
CA GLY A 174 19.78 -8.69 6.98
C GLY A 174 19.32 -8.15 5.62
N ALA A 175 18.50 -8.89 4.86
CA ALA A 175 18.10 -8.49 3.51
C ALA A 175 17.40 -7.13 3.48
N PHE A 176 16.51 -6.84 4.43
CA PHE A 176 15.86 -5.52 4.48
C PHE A 176 16.67 -4.49 5.28
N VAL A 177 17.57 -4.92 6.16
CA VAL A 177 18.44 -4.01 6.90
C VAL A 177 19.50 -3.40 6.00
N GLU A 178 20.09 -4.17 5.08
CA GLU A 178 21.04 -3.64 4.08
C GLU A 178 20.41 -2.54 3.22
N GLU A 179 19.13 -2.67 2.88
CA GLU A 179 18.38 -1.66 2.09
C GLU A 179 18.12 -0.34 2.85
N ILE A 180 18.39 -0.29 4.16
CA ILE A 180 18.22 0.89 5.02
C ILE A 180 19.57 1.54 5.33
N LYS A 181 20.67 0.78 5.36
CA LYS A 181 22.00 1.30 5.73
C LYS A 181 22.45 2.53 4.95
N PRO A 182 22.22 2.67 3.63
CA PRO A 182 22.55 3.90 2.91
C PRO A 182 21.90 5.14 3.52
N ALA A 183 20.65 5.02 3.99
CA ALA A 183 19.94 6.11 4.64
C ALA A 183 20.51 6.47 6.00
N VAL A 184 20.97 5.49 6.78
CA VAL A 184 21.67 5.73 8.05
C VAL A 184 22.97 6.48 7.80
N GLU A 185 23.74 6.08 6.79
CA GLU A 185 25.04 6.68 6.49
C GLU A 185 24.91 8.16 6.07
N MET A 186 23.87 8.50 5.30
CA MET A 186 23.58 9.88 4.89
C MET A 186 23.34 10.86 6.07
N VAL A 187 23.07 10.34 7.27
CA VAL A 187 22.79 11.15 8.45
C VAL A 187 23.69 10.83 9.65
N ARG A 188 24.68 9.95 9.50
CA ARG A 188 25.55 9.48 10.59
C ARG A 188 26.21 10.61 11.37
N ASN A 189 26.67 11.64 10.67
CA ASN A 189 27.38 12.78 11.24
C ASN A 189 26.48 14.01 11.47
N LYS A 190 25.16 13.88 11.32
CA LYS A 190 24.22 14.98 11.59
C LYS A 190 23.94 15.09 13.09
N PRO A 191 23.76 16.31 13.63
CA PRO A 191 23.40 16.50 15.03
C PRO A 191 22.01 15.92 15.33
N GLY A 192 21.75 15.68 16.62
CA GLY A 192 20.47 15.17 17.12
C GLY A 192 20.43 13.65 17.27
N ASN A 193 19.22 13.09 17.38
CA ASN A 193 19.04 11.66 17.56
C ASN A 193 19.23 10.93 16.22
N LEU A 194 20.24 10.05 16.15
CA LEU A 194 20.58 9.32 14.93
C LEU A 194 19.44 8.41 14.44
N GLU A 195 18.69 7.78 15.34
CA GLU A 195 17.60 6.87 14.97
C GLU A 195 16.43 7.65 14.33
N ASP A 196 16.02 8.77 14.94
CA ASP A 196 15.00 9.65 14.36
C ASP A 196 15.43 10.24 13.02
N ASN A 197 16.67 10.71 12.92
CA ASN A 197 17.24 11.17 11.66
C ASN A 197 17.24 10.06 10.61
N SER A 198 17.56 8.83 11.00
CA SER A 198 17.60 7.67 10.10
C SER A 198 16.22 7.25 9.62
N VAL A 199 15.17 7.39 10.45
CA VAL A 199 13.78 7.17 10.02
C VAL A 199 13.41 8.14 8.90
N ILE A 200 13.65 9.43 9.10
CA ILE A 200 13.34 10.48 8.11
C ILE A 200 14.16 10.24 6.83
N SER A 201 15.46 10.00 6.99
CA SER A 201 16.35 9.75 5.86
C SER A 201 15.98 8.49 5.10
N ASN A 202 15.51 7.43 5.78
CA ASN A 202 15.04 6.22 5.12
C ASN A 202 13.81 6.53 4.27
N VAL A 203 12.82 7.26 4.78
CA VAL A 203 11.65 7.66 3.97
C VAL A 203 12.08 8.41 2.71
N GLN A 204 12.93 9.43 2.86
CA GLN A 204 13.44 10.22 1.72
C GLN A 204 14.23 9.36 0.73
N TYR A 205 15.07 8.46 1.23
CA TYR A 205 15.84 7.54 0.41
C TYR A 205 14.94 6.59 -0.40
N GLN A 206 13.93 6.01 0.23
CA GLN A 206 13.01 5.09 -0.43
C GLN A 206 12.10 5.81 -1.44
N VAL A 207 11.67 7.05 -1.16
CA VAL A 207 10.97 7.90 -2.15
C VAL A 207 11.82 8.06 -3.40
N LYS A 208 13.08 8.51 -3.26
CA LYS A 208 14.01 8.68 -4.38
C LYS A 208 14.23 7.38 -5.14
N ARG A 209 14.36 6.25 -4.43
CA ARG A 209 14.51 4.94 -5.07
C ARG A 209 13.30 4.55 -5.92
N LEU A 210 12.08 4.85 -5.50
CA LEU A 210 10.89 4.59 -6.33
C LEU A 210 10.91 5.42 -7.63
N GLU A 211 11.29 6.69 -7.55
CA GLU A 211 11.41 7.58 -8.72
C GLU A 211 12.49 7.09 -9.71
N GLU A 212 13.55 6.50 -9.17
CA GLU A 212 14.71 6.04 -9.94
C GLU A 212 14.57 4.62 -10.47
N SER A 213 13.88 3.73 -9.76
CA SER A 213 13.92 2.28 -10.04
C SER A 213 12.82 1.78 -10.98
N SER A 214 11.83 2.61 -11.32
CA SER A 214 10.74 2.24 -12.25
C SER A 214 10.56 3.24 -13.38
N THR A 215 10.62 2.76 -14.62
CA THR A 215 10.31 3.57 -15.81
C THR A 215 8.82 3.94 -15.88
N ILE A 216 7.93 3.07 -15.38
CA ILE A 216 6.49 3.30 -15.33
C ILE A 216 6.18 4.45 -14.36
N LEU A 217 6.64 4.35 -13.11
CA LEU A 217 6.41 5.40 -12.10
C LEU A 217 7.01 6.72 -12.57
N ARG A 218 8.23 6.71 -13.11
CA ARG A 218 8.88 7.91 -13.65
C ARG A 218 8.09 8.56 -14.78
N SER A 219 7.51 7.78 -15.70
CA SER A 219 6.66 8.31 -16.77
C SER A 219 5.42 8.99 -16.19
N LEU A 220 4.74 8.35 -15.24
CA LEU A 220 3.54 8.90 -14.61
C LEU A 220 3.82 10.19 -13.84
N ILE A 221 4.98 10.28 -13.17
CA ILE A 221 5.43 11.51 -12.49
C ILE A 221 5.67 12.62 -13.52
N LYS A 222 6.39 12.34 -14.60
CA LYS A 222 6.66 13.32 -15.68
C LYS A 222 5.37 13.84 -16.33
N GLU A 223 4.38 12.97 -16.47
CA GLU A 223 3.04 13.29 -16.99
C GLU A 223 2.14 13.99 -15.95
N LYS A 224 2.62 14.24 -14.72
CA LYS A 224 1.85 14.81 -13.60
C LYS A 224 0.63 13.98 -13.20
N LYS A 225 0.63 12.67 -13.51
CA LYS A 225 -0.43 11.72 -13.15
C LYS A 225 -0.15 11.00 -11.83
N LEU A 226 1.09 11.04 -11.36
CA LEU A 226 1.52 10.42 -10.12
C LEU A 226 2.35 11.41 -9.30
N ARG A 227 2.11 11.42 -7.99
CA ARG A 227 3.02 11.99 -7.00
C ARG A 227 3.52 10.89 -6.07
N ILE A 228 4.79 10.96 -5.68
CA ILE A 228 5.33 10.19 -4.56
C ILE A 228 5.60 11.17 -3.42
N ALA A 229 5.11 10.87 -2.22
CA ALA A 229 5.34 11.68 -1.02
C ALA A 229 5.92 10.79 0.10
N GLY A 230 6.59 11.42 1.07
CA GLY A 230 7.14 10.76 2.24
C GLY A 230 6.48 11.24 3.52
N GLY A 231 6.09 10.33 4.41
CA GLY A 231 5.54 10.61 5.73
C GLY A 231 6.32 9.95 6.86
N ARG A 232 6.49 10.66 7.98
CA ARG A 232 6.92 10.12 9.27
C ARG A 232 5.73 10.05 10.22
N TYR A 233 5.31 8.85 10.58
CA TYR A 233 4.31 8.58 11.61
C TYR A 233 4.95 8.54 13.00
N GLU A 234 4.42 9.33 13.93
CA GLU A 234 4.81 9.29 15.33
C GLU A 234 3.87 8.37 16.12
N ILE A 235 4.37 7.18 16.51
CA ILE A 235 3.57 6.15 17.18
C ILE A 235 2.89 6.68 18.46
N ALA A 236 3.57 7.55 19.20
CA ALA A 236 3.07 8.04 20.49
C ALA A 236 1.86 8.98 20.36
N THR A 237 1.78 9.75 19.27
CA THR A 237 0.76 10.80 19.09
C THR A 237 -0.22 10.48 17.97
N GLY A 238 0.12 9.54 17.09
CA GLY A 238 -0.65 9.24 15.90
C GLY A 238 -0.40 10.21 14.73
N LYS A 239 0.44 11.24 14.90
CA LYS A 239 0.64 12.28 13.90
C LYS A 239 1.52 11.81 12.75
N VAL A 240 1.10 12.08 11.52
CA VAL A 240 1.93 11.98 10.32
C VAL A 240 2.46 13.37 9.97
N THR A 241 3.77 13.47 9.74
CA THR A 241 4.42 14.68 9.22
C THR A 241 5.05 14.39 7.86
N LEU A 242 4.82 15.25 6.88
CA LEU A 242 5.44 15.12 5.56
C LEU A 242 6.93 15.44 5.62
N VAL A 243 7.74 14.62 4.96
CA VAL A 243 9.22 14.72 4.96
C VAL A 243 9.84 14.58 3.58
N ALA A 244 9.06 14.28 2.54
CA ALA A 244 9.44 14.27 1.13
C ALA A 244 8.22 14.57 0.25
#